data_AF-A0A4Q1AYW8-F1
#
_entry.id   AF-A0A4Q1AYW8-F1
#
_cell.length_a   1.000
_cell.length_b   1.000
_cell.length_c   1.000
_cell.angle_alpha   90.00
_cell.angle_beta   90.00
_cell.angle_gamma   90.00
#
_symmetry.space_group_name_H-M   'P 1'
#
loop_
_entity.id
_entity.type
_entity.pdbx_description
1 polymer ?
#
loop_
_entity_poly.entity_id
_entity_poly.type
_entity_poly.pdbx_seq_one_letter_code
_entity_poly.pdbx_strand_id
1 'polypeptide(L)' 'MANSIPEDILKIQKKLASFEKGSRNYKKYTKILAKHIKSNNMKNRVSSHIKTIETIESFTKETKKGE' A
#
# COMPACT_ATOMS: atom_id res chain seq x y z
N MET A 1 0.30 -12.81 7.20
CA MET A 1 0.71 -11.42 6.87
C MET A 1 -0.32 -10.49 7.48
N ALA A 2 0.07 -9.63 8.42
CA ALA A 2 -0.87 -8.68 9.00
C ALA A 2 -1.24 -7.64 7.94
N ASN A 3 -2.53 -7.54 7.59
CA ASN A 3 -3.11 -6.40 6.87
C ASN A 3 -3.14 -5.17 7.80
N SER A 4 -2.00 -4.84 8.40
CA SER A 4 -1.88 -3.73 9.32
C SER A 4 -1.72 -2.46 8.49
N ILE A 5 -2.67 -1.55 8.63
CA ILE A 5 -2.54 -0.19 8.09
C ILE A 5 -1.24 0.38 8.66
N PRO A 6 -0.32 0.92 7.83
CA PRO A 6 0.91 1.51 8.33
C PRO A 6 0.66 2.49 9.47
N GLU A 7 1.43 2.37 10.55
CA GLU A 7 1.27 3.18 11.77
C GLU A 7 1.29 4.69 11.49
N ASP A 8 2.07 5.12 10.50
CA ASP A 8 2.12 6.53 10.07
C ASP A 8 0.79 7.02 9.49
N ILE A 9 0.07 6.17 8.75
CA ILE A 9 -1.26 6.50 8.20
C ILE A 9 -2.24 6.71 9.35
N LEU A 10 -2.22 5.84 10.37
CA LEU A 10 -3.09 5.97 11.56
C LEU A 10 -2.77 7.24 12.35
N LYS A 11 -1.48 7.54 12.57
CA LYS A 11 -1.04 8.78 13.24
C LYS A 11 -1.48 10.04 12.49
N ILE A 12 -1.39 10.04 11.16
CA ILE A 12 -1.84 11.15 10.32
C ILE A 12 -3.37 11.30 10.38
N GLN A 13 -4.12 10.21 10.32
CA GLN A 13 -5.58 10.23 10.42
C GLN A 13 -6.06 10.78 11.77
N LYS A 14 -5.45 10.34 12.89
CA LYS A 14 -5.75 10.88 14.23
C LYS A 14 -5.51 12.40 14.31
N LYS A 15 -4.40 12.90 13.76
CA LYS A 15 -4.12 14.34 13.68
C LYS A 15 -5.10 15.08 12.78
N LEU A 16 -5.51 14.49 11.66
CA LEU A 16 -6.49 15.09 10.77
C LEU A 16 -7.85 15.26 11.45
N ALA A 17 -8.27 14.29 12.27
CA ALA A 17 -9.51 14.36 13.03
C ALA A 17 -9.52 15.50 14.06
N SER A 18 -8.35 15.96 14.53
CA SER A 18 -8.26 17.09 15.46
C SER A 18 -8.20 18.47 14.78
N PHE A 19 -8.08 18.55 13.44
CA PHE A 19 -8.01 19.82 12.74
C PHE A 19 -9.35 20.22 12.12
N GLU A 20 -9.68 21.50 12.22
CA GLU A 20 -10.84 22.06 11.51
C GLU A 20 -10.68 21.88 9.99
N LYS A 21 -11.75 21.42 9.34
CA LYS A 21 -11.78 21.17 7.91
C LYS A 21 -11.50 22.46 7.14
N GLY A 22 -10.48 22.43 6.29
CA GLY A 22 -10.07 23.58 5.48
C GLY A 22 -9.00 24.48 6.13
N SER A 23 -8.68 24.27 7.41
CA SER A 23 -7.54 24.92 8.07
C SER A 23 -6.22 24.61 7.35
N ARG A 24 -5.20 25.46 7.57
CA ARG A 24 -3.87 25.26 6.98
C ARG A 24 -3.28 23.89 7.35
N ASN A 25 -3.44 23.48 8.61
CA ASN A 25 -2.96 22.19 9.10
C ASN A 25 -3.76 21.04 8.51
N TYR A 26 -5.09 21.14 8.42
CA TYR A 26 -5.90 20.13 7.74
C TYR A 26 -5.42 19.91 6.29
N LYS A 27 -5.31 20.99 5.50
CA LYS A 27 -4.83 20.91 4.11
C LYS A 27 -3.43 20.29 4.00
N LYS A 28 -2.53 20.63 4.92
CA LYS A 28 -1.17 20.06 4.98
C LYS A 28 -1.22 18.55 5.23
N TYR A 29 -1.90 18.12 6.29
CA TYR A 29 -1.92 16.70 6.67
C TYR A 29 -2.73 15.85 5.68
N THR A 30 -3.75 16.39 5.01
CA THR A 30 -4.47 15.69 3.94
C THR A 30 -3.54 15.40 2.75
N LYS A 31 -2.68 16.35 2.35
CA LYS A 31 -1.68 16.12 1.31
C LYS A 31 -0.67 15.04 1.70
N ILE A 32 -0.21 15.05 2.96
CA ILE A 32 0.72 14.04 3.47
C ILE A 32 0.06 12.64 3.45
N LEU A 33 -1.20 12.55 3.90
CA LEU A 33 -1.98 11.31 3.89
C LEU A 33 -2.12 10.75 2.46
N ALA A 34 -2.51 11.59 1.51
CA ALA A 34 -2.67 11.19 0.12
C ALA A 34 -1.37 10.61 -0.47
N LYS A 35 -0.21 11.23 -0.16
CA LYS A 35 1.10 10.72 -0.58
C LYS A 35 1.39 9.33 0.01
N HIS A 36 1.08 9.13 1.30
CA HIS A 36 1.31 7.84 1.97
C HIS A 36 0.43 6.74 1.39
N ILE A 37 -0.87 7.00 1.19
CA ILE A 37 -1.81 6.05 0.58
C ILE A 37 -1.33 5.66 -0.82
N LYS A 38 -0.93 6.63 -1.65
CA LYS A 38 -0.43 6.36 -3.01
C LYS A 38 0.81 5.46 -2.98
N SER A 39 1.78 5.77 -2.12
CA SER A 39 3.00 4.96 -1.96
C SER A 39 2.69 3.53 -1.51
N ASN A 40 1.81 3.38 -0.52
CA ASN A 40 1.38 2.07 -0.02
C ASN A 40 0.69 1.24 -1.11
N ASN A 41 -0.24 1.86 -1.86
CA ASN A 41 -0.94 1.19 -2.96
C ASN A 41 0.03 0.76 -4.07
N MET A 42 1.05 1.58 -4.37
CA MET A 42 2.08 1.22 -5.34
C MET A 42 2.89 0.00 -4.89
N LYS A 43 3.31 -0.04 -3.62
CA LYS A 43 4.02 -1.20 -3.05
C LYS A 43 3.19 -2.48 -3.15
N ASN A 44 1.89 -2.39 -2.81
CA ASN A 44 0.98 -3.53 -2.92
C ASN A 44 0.85 -4.02 -4.36
N ARG A 45 0.71 -3.10 -5.33
CA ARG A 45 0.64 -3.45 -6.76
C ARG A 45 1.89 -4.18 -7.24
N VAL A 46 3.07 -3.68 -6.87
CA VAL A 46 4.35 -4.32 -7.22
C VAL A 46 4.44 -5.72 -6.60
N SER A 47 4.11 -5.86 -5.31
CA SER A 47 4.11 -7.16 -4.65
C SER A 47 3.15 -8.16 -5.31
N SER A 48 1.96 -7.71 -5.71
CA SER A 48 1.01 -8.54 -6.47
C SER A 48 1.57 -8.97 -7.82
N HIS A 49 2.19 -8.07 -8.58
CA HIS A 49 2.82 -8.42 -9.86
C HIS A 49 3.94 -9.45 -9.70
N ILE A 50 4.81 -9.27 -8.70
CA ILE A 50 5.87 -10.24 -8.39
C ILE A 50 5.27 -11.62 -8.12
N LYS A 51 4.25 -11.71 -7.26
CA LYS A 51 3.58 -12.99 -6.95
C LYS A 51 2.99 -13.67 -8.19
N THR A 52 2.38 -12.89 -9.09
CA THR A 52 1.87 -13.44 -10.35
C THR A 52 2.99 -14.02 -11.20
N ILE A 53 4.12 -13.33 -11.32
CA ILE A 53 5.29 -13.82 -12.06
C ILE A 53 5.83 -15.11 -11.42
N GLU A 54 6.06 -15.11 -10.11
CA GLU A 54 6.54 -16.29 -9.36
C GLU A 54 5.61 -17.51 -9.54
N THR A 55 4.30 -17.26 -9.54
CA THR A 55 3.29 -18.31 -9.75
C THR A 55 3.38 -18.90 -11.16
N ILE A 56 3.50 -18.05 -12.19
CA ILE A 56 3.64 -18.50 -13.60
C ILE A 56 4.94 -19.28 -13.80
N GLU A 57 6.05 -18.82 -13.21
CA GLU A 57 7.32 -19.53 -13.28
C GLU A 57 7.25 -20.92 -12.64
N SER A 58 6.53 -21.03 -11.52
CA SER A 58 6.34 -22.30 -10.81
C SER A 58 5.55 -23.29 -11.66
N PHE A 59 4.43 -22.85 -12.25
CA PHE A 59 3.67 -23.67 -13.20
C PHE A 59 4.52 -24.12 -14.40
N THR A 60 5.30 -23.21 -14.98
CA THR A 60 6.16 -23.52 -16.13
C THR A 60 7.21 -24.58 -15.79
N LYS A 61 7.82 -24.51 -14.59
CA LYS A 61 8.79 -25.50 -14.11
C LYS A 61 8.14 -26.85 -13.85
N GLU A 62 6.93 -26.89 -13.33
CA GLU A 62 6.17 -28.12 -13.10
C GLU A 62 5.81 -28.82 -14.41
N THR A 63 5.33 -28.09 -15.42
CA THR A 63 5.05 -28.67 -16.75
C THR A 63 6.29 -29.29 -17.39
N LYS A 64 7.47 -28.66 -17.26
CA LYS A 64 8.73 -29.18 -17.83
C LYS A 64 9.33 -30.39 -17.09
N LYS A 65 8.87 -30.69 -15.87
CA LYS A 65 9.31 -31.88 -15.11
C LYS A 65 8.46 -33.12 -15.38
N GLY A 66 7.26 -32.93 -15.96
CA GLY A 66 6.35 -34.01 -16.33
C GLY A 66 6.47 -34.48 -17.78
N GLU A 67 7.25 -33.77 -18.59
CA GLU A 67 7.75 -34.20 -19.92
C GLU A 67 9.07 -34.94 -19.78
#